data_AF-A0A957F0H7-F1
#
_entry.id   AF-A0A957F0H7-F1
#
_cell.length_a   1.000
_cell.length_b   1.000
_cell.length_c   1.000
_cell.angle_alpha   90.00
_cell.angle_beta   90.00
_cell.angle_gamma   90.00
#
_symmetry.space_group_name_H-M   'P 1'
#
loop_
_entity.id
_entity.type
_entity.pdbx_description
1 polymer ?
#
loop_
_entity_poly.entity_id
_entity_poly.type
_entity_poly.pdbx_seq_one_letter_code
_entity_poly.pdbx_strand_id
1 'polypeptide(L)'
;SLIRQLVERGKNGRLRVMAGSSVNAANAAHIVAATGVADLHAGSAVTDWVESHMEYRNPQVAMGSSTQSEYARRQVTAERVADLVAAAQK
;
A
#
# COMPACT_ATOMS: atom_id res chain seq x y z
N SER A 1 -4.95 20.80 3.14
CA SER A 1 -5.39 19.54 3.75
C SER A 1 -5.04 19.53 5.24
N LEU A 2 -5.69 18.69 6.05
CA LEU A 2 -5.36 18.52 7.47
C LEU A 2 -3.92 18.01 7.65
N ILE A 3 -3.47 17.05 6.81
CA ILE A 3 -2.11 16.50 6.87
C ILE A 3 -1.05 17.59 6.74
N ARG A 4 -1.22 18.54 5.79
CA ARG A 4 -0.30 19.68 5.64
C ARG A 4 -0.21 20.52 6.91
N GLN A 5 -1.34 20.80 7.56
CA GLN A 5 -1.35 21.57 8.81
C GLN A 5 -0.62 20.83 9.94
N LEU A 6 -0.72 19.49 9.99
CA LEU A 6 0.01 18.67 10.96
C LEU A 6 1.52 18.66 10.68
N VAL A 7 1.92 18.56 9.41
CA VAL A 7 3.32 18.69 8.98
C VAL A 7 3.91 20.02 9.45
N GLU A 8 3.20 21.13 9.20
CA GLU A 8 3.65 22.46 9.63
C GLU A 8 3.83 22.57 11.15
N ARG A 9 2.90 22.03 11.94
CA ARG A 9 3.00 22.01 13.40
C ARG A 9 4.15 21.13 13.92
N GLY A 10 4.52 20.09 13.17
CA GLY A 10 5.60 19.16 13.50
C GLY A 10 7.01 19.64 13.13
N LYS A 11 7.16 20.79 12.46
CA LYS A 11 8.45 21.29 11.94
C LYS A 11 9.55 21.51 12.97
N ASN A 12 9.21 21.61 14.26
CA ASN A 12 10.19 21.65 15.34
C ASN A 12 10.92 20.30 15.57
N GLY A 13 10.64 19.28 14.75
CA GLY A 13 11.35 18.00 14.72
C GLY A 13 10.89 17.00 15.78
N ARG A 14 9.88 17.34 16.60
CA ARG A 14 9.39 16.46 17.68
C ARG A 14 8.42 15.39 17.20
N LEU A 15 7.79 15.60 16.04
CA LEU A 15 6.77 14.72 15.48
C LEU A 15 6.97 14.61 13.97
N ARG A 16 7.03 13.37 13.48
CA ARG A 16 7.08 13.07 12.06
C ARG A 16 5.70 12.62 11.59
N VAL A 17 5.20 13.23 10.53
CA VAL A 17 3.89 12.92 9.96
C VAL A 17 4.07 12.05 8.73
N MET A 18 3.48 10.87 8.75
CA MET A 18 3.48 9.91 7.65
C MET A 18 2.09 9.84 7.04
N ALA A 19 1.96 10.05 5.73
CA ALA A 19 0.66 9.91 5.05
C ALA A 19 0.39 8.42 4.75
N GLY A 20 -0.83 7.95 5.00
CA GLY A 20 -1.24 6.57 4.77
C GLY A 20 -2.70 6.48 4.33
N SER A 21 -3.22 5.25 4.26
CA SER A 21 -4.56 4.89 3.75
C SER A 21 -4.71 5.11 2.24
N SER A 22 -4.61 4.02 1.48
CA SER A 22 -4.74 4.00 0.01
C SER A 22 -3.65 4.77 -0.78
N VAL A 23 -2.47 4.93 -0.19
CA VAL A 23 -1.28 5.39 -0.91
C VAL A 23 -0.85 4.31 -1.92
N ASN A 24 -0.68 4.70 -3.19
CA ASN A 24 -0.27 3.83 -4.28
C ASN A 24 0.59 4.60 -5.31
N ALA A 25 1.15 3.91 -6.30
CA ALA A 25 2.04 4.52 -7.30
C ALA A 25 1.36 5.65 -8.12
N ALA A 26 0.04 5.63 -8.29
CA ALA A 26 -0.67 6.65 -9.05
C ALA A 26 -0.86 7.96 -8.27
N ASN A 27 -0.84 7.92 -6.93
CA ASN A 27 -1.12 9.10 -6.09
C ASN A 27 0.02 9.54 -5.18
N ALA A 28 1.09 8.76 -5.02
CA ALA A 28 2.18 9.03 -4.10
C ALA A 28 2.81 10.42 -4.30
N ALA A 29 3.22 10.75 -5.54
CA ALA A 29 3.82 12.04 -5.86
C ALA A 29 2.90 13.22 -5.52
N HIS A 30 1.61 13.11 -5.86
CA HIS A 30 0.62 14.14 -5.57
C HIS A 30 0.42 14.32 -4.06
N ILE A 31 0.38 13.24 -3.28
CA ILE A 31 0.25 13.31 -1.82
C ILE A 31 1.45 14.03 -1.21
N VAL A 32 2.67 13.66 -1.63
CA VAL A 32 3.91 14.31 -1.16
C VAL A 32 3.88 15.80 -1.49
N ALA A 33 3.61 16.16 -2.75
CA ALA A 33 3.56 17.56 -3.19
C ALA A 33 2.47 18.38 -2.48
N ALA A 34 1.28 17.81 -2.29
CA ALA A 34 0.15 18.52 -1.69
C ALA A 34 0.27 18.69 -0.17
N THR A 35 0.98 17.78 0.51
CA THR A 35 1.02 17.73 1.98
C THR A 35 2.37 18.08 2.59
N GLY A 36 3.47 17.90 1.86
CA GLY A 36 4.84 18.09 2.36
C GLY A 36 5.32 17.00 3.32
N VAL A 37 4.67 15.83 3.36
CA VAL A 37 5.14 14.69 4.17
C VAL A 37 6.45 14.14 3.62
N ALA A 38 7.33 13.70 4.51
CA ALA A 38 8.59 13.03 4.15
C ALA A 38 8.45 11.50 4.07
N ASP A 39 7.40 10.93 4.69
CA ASP A 39 7.20 9.49 4.80
C ASP A 39 5.80 9.10 4.30
N LEU A 40 5.73 7.93 3.66
CA LEU A 40 4.49 7.31 3.18
C LEU A 40 4.32 5.92 3.79
N HIS A 41 3.08 5.58 4.16
CA HIS A 41 2.67 4.25 4.58
C HIS A 41 1.78 3.60 3.53
N ALA A 42 2.27 2.52 2.93
CA ALA A 42 1.52 1.70 1.99
C ALA A 42 1.38 0.28 2.52
N GLY A 43 0.24 -0.34 2.21
CA GLY A 43 -0.08 -1.72 2.59
C GLY A 43 -0.70 -2.46 1.42
N SER A 44 -2.03 -2.49 1.36
CA SER A 44 -2.78 -3.21 0.33
C SER A 44 -2.44 -2.81 -1.12
N ALA A 45 -2.00 -1.58 -1.35
CA ALA A 45 -1.63 -1.10 -2.68
C ALA A 45 -0.34 -1.71 -3.24
N VAL A 46 0.53 -2.26 -2.38
CA VAL A 46 1.81 -2.86 -2.80
C VAL A 46 1.77 -4.39 -2.82
N THR A 47 0.56 -4.97 -2.92
CA THR A 47 0.37 -6.42 -2.95
C THR A 47 -0.21 -6.89 -4.27
N ASP A 48 0.12 -8.10 -4.69
CA ASP A 48 -0.60 -8.84 -5.74
C ASP A 48 -1.16 -10.17 -5.20
N TRP A 49 -2.08 -10.76 -5.96
CA TRP A 49 -2.53 -12.13 -5.73
C TRP A 49 -1.50 -13.11 -6.28
N VAL A 50 -0.96 -13.95 -5.41
CA VAL A 50 0.00 -15.01 -5.75
C VAL A 50 -0.68 -16.36 -5.60
N GLU A 51 -0.72 -17.11 -6.70
CA GLU A 51 -1.30 -18.46 -6.74
C GLU A 51 -0.56 -19.43 -5.81
N SER A 52 -1.31 -20.39 -5.28
CA SER A 52 -0.81 -21.47 -4.44
C SER A 52 -0.11 -22.51 -5.30
N HIS A 53 0.98 -23.05 -4.77
CA HIS A 53 1.72 -24.18 -5.35
C HIS A 53 1.03 -25.54 -5.12
N MET A 54 -0.18 -25.56 -4.54
CA MET A 54 -0.93 -26.80 -4.36
C MET A 54 -1.28 -27.43 -5.70
N GLU A 55 -0.80 -28.65 -5.90
CA GLU A 55 -1.03 -29.44 -7.11
C GLU A 55 -2.44 -30.07 -7.15
N TYR A 56 -2.97 -30.48 -5.99
CA TYR A 56 -4.34 -30.95 -5.85
C TYR A 56 -5.23 -29.86 -5.22
N ARG A 57 -6.42 -29.65 -5.79
CA ARG A 57 -7.39 -28.64 -5.34
C ARG A 57 -8.78 -29.27 -5.25
N ASN A 58 -9.51 -29.01 -4.17
CA ASN A 58 -10.91 -29.43 -4.01
C ASN A 58 -11.83 -28.20 -4.15
N PRO A 59 -12.48 -27.98 -5.31
CA PRO A 59 -13.31 -26.80 -5.54
C PRO A 59 -14.65 -26.84 -4.80
N GLN A 60 -15.00 -27.94 -4.13
CA GLN A 60 -16.27 -28.08 -3.42
C GLN A 60 -16.25 -27.49 -2.00
N VAL A 61 -15.09 -27.06 -1.51
CA VAL A 61 -14.92 -26.52 -0.15
C VAL A 61 -14.58 -25.04 -0.23
N ALA A 62 -15.28 -24.24 0.55
CA ALA A 62 -14.97 -22.83 0.78
C ALA A 62 -14.85 -22.61 2.29
N MET A 63 -13.74 -22.00 2.71
CA MET A 63 -13.48 -21.64 4.11
C MET A 63 -13.94 -20.21 4.39
N GLY A 64 -13.83 -19.33 3.39
CA GLY A 64 -14.24 -17.93 3.48
C GLY A 64 -15.44 -17.61 2.57
N SER A 65 -15.39 -16.44 1.94
CA SER A 65 -16.39 -16.07 0.93
C SER A 65 -16.16 -16.89 -0.34
N SER A 66 -17.24 -17.45 -0.88
CA SER A 66 -17.24 -18.21 -2.15
C SER A 66 -16.82 -17.40 -3.38
N THR A 67 -16.64 -16.09 -3.23
CA THR A 67 -16.23 -15.17 -4.31
C THR A 67 -14.72 -14.98 -4.42
N GLN A 68 -13.93 -15.48 -3.46
CA GLN A 68 -12.47 -15.36 -3.46
C GLN A 68 -11.82 -16.73 -3.64
N SER A 69 -10.67 -16.75 -4.33
CA SER A 69 -9.89 -17.98 -4.51
C SER A 69 -9.28 -18.42 -3.19
N GLU A 70 -9.59 -19.66 -2.76
CA GLU A 70 -8.95 -20.34 -1.62
C GLU A 70 -7.49 -20.73 -1.92
N TYR A 71 -7.07 -20.58 -3.17
CA TYR A 71 -5.74 -20.95 -3.66
C TYR A 71 -4.93 -19.74 -4.12
N ALA A 72 -5.35 -18.51 -3.79
CA ALA A 72 -4.56 -17.31 -4.03
C ALA A 72 -4.33 -16.57 -2.70
N ARG A 73 -3.13 -16.00 -2.53
CA ARG A 73 -2.78 -15.22 -1.33
C ARG A 73 -2.35 -13.83 -1.76
N ARG A 74 -2.81 -12.80 -1.04
CA ARG A 74 -2.25 -11.47 -1.21
C ARG A 74 -0.87 -11.40 -0.57
N GLN A 75 0.12 -11.02 -1.36
CA GLN A 75 1.50 -10.88 -0.90
C GLN A 75 2.06 -9.55 -1.38
N VAL A 76 2.90 -8.94 -0.56
CA VAL A 76 3.70 -7.79 -1.00
C VAL A 76 4.67 -8.29 -2.08
N THR A 77 4.70 -7.61 -3.22
CA THR A 77 5.58 -7.97 -4.34
C THR A 77 6.65 -6.90 -4.54
N ALA A 78 7.85 -7.33 -4.93
CA ALA A 78 8.96 -6.41 -5.17
C ALA A 78 8.63 -5.40 -6.28
N GLU A 79 7.92 -5.84 -7.32
CA GLU A 79 7.45 -5.01 -8.43
C GLU A 79 6.58 -3.84 -7.93
N ARG A 80 5.53 -4.11 -7.14
CA ARG A 80 4.64 -3.06 -6.65
C ARG A 80 5.31 -2.10 -5.68
N VAL A 81 6.25 -2.60 -4.88
CA VAL A 81 7.06 -1.74 -4.00
C VAL A 81 7.96 -0.85 -4.86
N ALA A 82 8.61 -1.39 -5.90
CA ALA A 82 9.45 -0.62 -6.80
C ALA A 82 8.66 0.46 -7.54
N ASP A 83 7.46 0.15 -8.04
CA ASP A 83 6.55 1.11 -8.67
C ASP A 83 6.21 2.28 -7.73
N LEU A 84 5.87 1.96 -6.48
CA LEU A 84 5.55 2.97 -5.47
C LEU A 84 6.76 3.85 -5.15
N VAL A 85 7.93 3.25 -4.95
CA VAL A 85 9.18 3.99 -4.66
C VAL A 85 9.54 4.89 -5.81
N ALA A 86 9.49 4.39 -7.05
CA ALA A 86 9.76 5.17 -8.25
C ALA A 86 8.76 6.33 -8.43
N ALA A 87 7.50 6.14 -8.05
CA ALA A 87 6.51 7.21 -8.09
C ALA A 87 6.70 8.25 -7.00
N ALA A 88 7.13 7.85 -5.79
CA ALA A 88 7.32 8.76 -4.66
C ALA A 88 8.59 9.62 -4.75
N GLN A 89 9.56 9.22 -5.57
CA GLN A 89 10.85 9.90 -5.76
C GLN A 89 10.89 10.87 -6.96
N LYS A 90 9.76 11.07 -7.66
CA LYS A 90 9.61 12.05 -8.74
C LYS A 90 9.37 13.44 -8.18
#